data_AF-A0A496DLV9-F1
#
_entry.id   AF-A0A496DLV9-F1
#
_cell.length_a   1.000
_cell.length_b   1.000
_cell.length_c   1.000
_cell.angle_alpha   90.00
_cell.angle_beta   90.00
_cell.angle_gamma   90.00
#
_symmetry.space_group_name_H-M   'P 1'
#
loop_
_entity.id
_entity.type
_entity.pdbx_description
1 polymer ?
#
loop_
_entity_poly.entity_id
_entity_poly.type
_entity_poly.pdbx_seq_one_letter_code
_entity_poly.pdbx_strand_id
1 'polypeptide(L)'
;MEELVKEQPVYEIQKVKIKNNQLTAEYTEKFVEANYKNNILKESEQFIHPDLLYALNRLKPHVVKICEMHEATLVNVANPSDDDLNEKLKNIIVTGYSKGGNDESAGVSIQAQKLLKSGQILNLSVPFTKYEDESGDGYLYGAELKEAIGRCSYEVDAYLFEGKYGIKQESFDFDTPEESDITGEKEEKPKKRGRKKKEQIKEIAEEVKAFDEFA
;
A
#
# COMPACT_ATOMS: atom_id res chain seq x y z
N MET A 1 -31.31 22.97 25.37
CA MET A 1 -30.53 22.63 24.17
C MET A 1 -30.12 21.19 24.37
N GLU A 2 -30.88 20.26 23.79
CA GLU A 2 -30.46 18.86 23.73
C GLU A 2 -29.21 18.82 22.86
N GLU A 3 -28.09 18.42 23.44
CA GLU A 3 -26.93 18.01 22.66
C GLU A 3 -27.39 16.85 21.79
N LEU A 4 -27.54 17.09 20.48
CA LEU A 4 -27.57 16.00 19.51
C LEU A 4 -26.25 15.26 19.68
N VAL A 5 -26.29 14.15 20.41
CA VAL A 5 -25.25 13.13 20.36
C VAL A 5 -25.23 12.67 18.91
N LYS A 6 -24.35 13.28 18.10
CA LYS A 6 -24.11 12.83 16.73
C LYS A 6 -23.54 11.43 16.85
N GLU A 7 -24.35 10.46 16.48
CA GLU A 7 -23.96 9.07 16.37
C GLU A 7 -22.59 8.97 15.68
N GLN A 8 -21.66 8.22 16.27
CA GLN A 8 -20.37 7.99 15.63
C GLN A 8 -20.55 6.99 14.50
N PRO A 9 -20.22 7.36 13.24
CA PRO A 9 -20.35 6.44 12.13
C PRO A 9 -19.38 5.26 12.28
N VAL A 10 -19.85 4.05 11.97
CA VAL A 10 -18.98 2.88 11.87
C VAL A 10 -18.37 2.87 10.47
N TYR A 11 -17.04 2.98 10.42
CA TYR A 11 -16.27 2.92 9.18
C TYR A 11 -15.96 1.47 8.81
N GLU A 12 -16.23 1.11 7.56
CA GLU A 12 -15.89 -0.21 7.04
C GLU A 12 -15.19 -0.08 5.69
N ILE A 13 -13.87 -0.32 5.68
CA ILE A 13 -13.08 -0.32 4.44
C ILE A 13 -13.53 -1.46 3.53
N GLN A 14 -13.97 -1.12 2.32
CA GLN A 14 -14.40 -2.08 1.31
C GLN A 14 -13.27 -2.38 0.32
N LYS A 15 -12.60 -1.34 -0.18
CA LYS A 15 -11.60 -1.48 -1.23
C LYS A 15 -10.45 -0.53 -1.02
N VAL A 16 -9.25 -1.02 -1.29
CA VAL A 16 -8.01 -0.27 -1.18
C VAL A 16 -7.23 -0.45 -2.46
N LYS A 17 -6.69 0.64 -2.97
CA LYS A 17 -5.82 0.67 -4.14
C LYS A 17 -4.65 1.59 -3.87
N ILE A 18 -3.47 1.14 -4.25
CA ILE A 18 -2.22 1.89 -4.16
C ILE A 18 -1.67 2.08 -5.55
N LYS A 19 -1.31 3.33 -5.84
CA LYS A 19 -0.66 3.71 -7.08
C LYS A 19 0.37 4.78 -6.76
N ASN A 20 1.60 4.61 -7.25
CA ASN A 20 2.68 5.59 -7.03
C ASN A 20 2.87 5.97 -5.54
N ASN A 21 2.78 4.98 -4.65
CA ASN A 21 2.91 5.16 -3.21
C ASN A 21 1.83 6.08 -2.58
N GLN A 22 0.71 6.28 -3.28
CA GLN A 22 -0.48 7.01 -2.83
C GLN A 22 -1.66 6.06 -2.65
N LEU A 23 -2.52 6.35 -1.68
CA LEU A 23 -3.66 5.52 -1.30
C LEU A 23 -4.96 6.06 -1.89
N THR A 24 -5.73 5.18 -2.52
CA THR A 24 -7.15 5.37 -2.81
C THR A 24 -7.94 4.32 -2.02
N ALA A 25 -8.80 4.75 -1.12
CA ALA A 25 -9.64 3.87 -0.31
C ALA A 25 -11.12 4.15 -0.55
N GLU A 26 -11.90 3.09 -0.64
CA GLU A 26 -13.35 3.11 -0.67
C GLU A 26 -13.84 2.47 0.63
N TYR A 27 -14.62 3.22 1.41
CA TYR A 27 -15.16 2.77 2.69
C TYR A 27 -16.62 3.18 2.83
N THR A 28 -17.35 2.45 3.66
CA THR A 28 -18.73 2.78 3.98
C THR A 28 -18.84 3.36 5.37
N GLU A 29 -19.57 4.46 5.52
CA GLU A 29 -20.00 4.98 6.82
C GLU A 29 -21.42 4.46 7.08
N LYS A 30 -21.57 3.63 8.11
CA LYS A 30 -22.88 3.16 8.57
C LYS A 30 -23.32 3.98 9.78
N PHE A 31 -24.50 4.57 9.69
CA PHE A 31 -25.19 5.23 10.79
C PHE A 31 -26.29 4.26 11.28
N VAL A 32 -26.10 3.68 12.47
CA VAL A 32 -26.92 2.59 13.00
C VAL A 32 -28.31 3.11 13.39
N GLU A 33 -28.41 4.32 13.92
CA GLU A 33 -29.67 4.95 14.33
C GLU A 33 -30.43 5.55 13.14
N ALA A 34 -29.70 6.15 12.19
CA ALA A 34 -30.32 6.81 11.03
C ALA A 34 -30.58 5.87 9.84
N ASN A 35 -30.13 4.61 9.91
CA ASN A 35 -30.38 3.54 8.95
C ASN A 35 -30.08 3.91 7.48
N TYR A 36 -29.02 4.69 7.27
CA TYR A 36 -28.46 4.94 5.93
C TYR A 36 -26.96 4.64 5.92
N LYS A 37 -26.45 4.33 4.73
CA LYS A 37 -25.04 4.08 4.48
C LYS A 37 -24.51 5.04 3.44
N ASN A 38 -23.37 5.66 3.71
CA ASN A 38 -22.64 6.44 2.71
C ASN A 38 -21.50 5.60 2.17
N ASN A 39 -21.36 5.54 0.84
CA ASN A 39 -20.18 4.99 0.20
C ASN A 39 -19.24 6.17 -0.14
N ILE A 40 -18.06 6.18 0.45
CA ILE A 40 -17.07 7.25 0.27
C ILE A 40 -15.86 6.69 -0.45
N LEU A 41 -15.43 7.42 -1.47
CA LEU A 41 -14.16 7.22 -2.15
C LEU A 41 -13.23 8.36 -1.76
N LYS A 42 -12.10 8.03 -1.13
CA LYS A 42 -11.08 8.99 -0.69
C LYS A 42 -9.77 8.69 -1.40
N GLU A 43 -9.32 9.66 -2.19
CA GLU A 43 -8.01 9.66 -2.85
C GLU A 43 -7.09 10.59 -2.06
N SER A 44 -5.98 10.05 -1.56
CA SER A 44 -4.99 10.83 -0.82
C SER A 44 -3.74 11.05 -1.66
N GLU A 45 -3.22 12.28 -1.62
CA GLU A 45 -1.97 12.65 -2.27
C GLU A 45 -0.73 12.35 -1.42
N GLN A 46 -0.92 12.13 -0.12
CA GLN A 46 0.14 11.84 0.83
C GLN A 46 0.73 10.44 0.61
N PHE A 47 2.02 10.29 0.89
CA PHE A 47 2.68 9.00 0.79
C PHE A 47 2.18 8.03 1.86
N ILE A 48 2.05 6.76 1.49
CA ILE A 48 1.72 5.71 2.45
C ILE A 48 2.85 5.50 3.45
N HIS A 49 2.49 5.15 4.68
CA HIS A 49 3.45 4.79 5.72
C HIS A 49 4.09 3.41 5.40
N PRO A 50 5.38 3.17 5.75
CA PRO A 50 6.04 1.88 5.54
C PRO A 50 5.29 0.69 6.15
N ASP A 51 4.63 0.87 7.30
CA ASP A 51 3.84 -0.18 7.95
C ASP A 51 2.68 -0.69 7.06
N LEU A 52 2.00 0.20 6.35
CA LEU A 52 0.93 -0.17 5.40
C LEU A 52 1.52 -0.96 4.22
N LEU A 53 2.69 -0.55 3.73
CA LEU A 53 3.40 -1.27 2.68
C LEU A 53 3.82 -2.67 3.14
N TYR A 54 4.30 -2.80 4.37
CA TYR A 54 4.64 -4.09 4.98
C TYR A 54 3.40 -4.98 5.16
N ALA A 55 2.29 -4.42 5.62
CA ALA A 55 1.01 -5.14 5.72
C ALA A 55 0.57 -5.69 4.36
N LEU A 56 0.68 -4.91 3.29
CA LEU A 56 0.39 -5.37 1.93
C LEU A 56 1.40 -6.41 1.42
N ASN A 57 2.67 -6.30 1.80
CA ASN A 57 3.68 -7.29 1.44
C ASN A 57 3.34 -8.66 2.03
N ARG A 58 2.72 -8.73 3.21
CA ARG A 58 2.22 -10.00 3.78
C ARG A 58 1.15 -10.69 2.94
N LEU A 59 0.53 -10.00 1.98
CA LEU A 59 -0.41 -10.62 1.04
C LEU A 59 0.29 -11.33 -0.13
N LYS A 60 1.57 -11.04 -0.42
CA LYS A 60 2.29 -11.65 -1.55
C LYS A 60 2.27 -13.19 -1.54
N PRO A 61 2.49 -13.90 -0.41
CA PRO A 61 2.45 -15.35 -0.35
C PRO A 61 1.06 -15.90 -0.73
N HIS A 62 -0.01 -15.22 -0.30
CA HIS A 62 -1.37 -15.59 -0.66
C HIS A 62 -1.64 -15.38 -2.15
N VAL A 63 -1.18 -14.27 -2.73
CA VAL A 63 -1.31 -13.99 -4.18
C VAL A 63 -0.67 -15.11 -4.99
N VAL A 64 0.59 -15.47 -4.70
CA VAL A 64 1.27 -16.52 -5.46
C VAL A 64 0.64 -17.89 -5.26
N LYS A 65 0.12 -18.18 -4.05
CA LYS A 65 -0.52 -19.45 -3.75
C LYS A 65 -1.88 -19.59 -4.44
N ILE A 66 -2.72 -18.56 -4.38
CA ILE A 66 -4.06 -18.55 -5.00
C ILE A 66 -3.95 -18.58 -6.52
N CYS A 67 -2.95 -17.88 -7.09
CA CYS A 67 -2.70 -17.90 -8.54
C CYS A 67 -1.86 -19.11 -8.99
N GLU A 68 -1.65 -20.11 -8.14
CA GLU A 68 -0.93 -21.36 -8.44
C GLU A 68 0.46 -21.15 -9.06
N MET A 69 1.15 -20.11 -8.61
CA MET A 69 2.43 -19.71 -9.17
C MET A 69 3.58 -20.56 -8.61
N HIS A 70 4.62 -20.77 -9.41
CA HIS A 70 5.78 -21.57 -9.00
C HIS A 70 6.45 -21.04 -7.71
N GLU A 71 6.47 -19.71 -7.53
CA GLU A 71 7.03 -19.07 -6.34
C GLU A 71 6.35 -19.50 -5.02
N ALA A 72 5.10 -19.97 -5.08
CA ALA A 72 4.39 -20.46 -3.89
C ALA A 72 5.03 -21.71 -3.25
N THR A 73 5.90 -22.41 -3.97
CA THR A 73 6.64 -23.57 -3.44
C THR A 73 7.86 -23.18 -2.62
N LEU A 74 8.28 -21.91 -2.69
CA LEU A 74 9.54 -21.41 -2.11
C LEU A 74 9.33 -20.69 -0.77
N VAL A 75 8.07 -20.45 -0.40
CA VAL A 75 7.68 -19.59 0.73
C VAL A 75 6.70 -20.27 1.66
N ASN A 76 6.75 -19.90 2.94
CA ASN A 76 5.73 -20.28 3.90
C ASN A 76 4.55 -19.30 3.82
N VAL A 77 3.36 -19.78 3.46
CA VAL A 77 2.17 -18.92 3.30
C VAL A 77 1.57 -18.54 4.65
N ALA A 78 1.57 -19.46 5.62
CA ALA A 78 0.96 -19.20 6.93
C ALA A 78 1.78 -18.22 7.76
N ASN A 79 3.11 -18.38 7.72
CA ASN A 79 4.06 -17.52 8.44
C ASN A 79 5.24 -17.17 7.53
N PRO A 80 5.08 -16.18 6.62
CA PRO A 80 6.17 -15.75 5.76
C PRO A 80 7.23 -15.02 6.57
N SER A 81 8.50 -15.38 6.33
CA SER A 81 9.66 -14.64 6.82
C SER A 81 9.89 -13.36 6.01
N ASP A 82 10.67 -12.42 6.54
CA ASP A 82 10.99 -11.19 5.79
C ASP A 82 11.79 -11.49 4.51
N ASP A 83 12.62 -12.54 4.49
CA ASP A 83 13.32 -13.03 3.30
C ASP A 83 12.34 -13.55 2.24
N ASP A 84 11.28 -14.25 2.65
CA ASP A 84 10.22 -14.69 1.73
C ASP A 84 9.55 -13.49 1.04
N LEU A 85 9.28 -12.41 1.79
CA LEU A 85 8.58 -11.23 1.30
C LEU A 85 9.45 -10.32 0.43
N ASN A 86 10.72 -10.14 0.81
CA ASN A 86 11.62 -9.13 0.26
C ASN A 86 12.60 -9.68 -0.78
N GLU A 87 12.96 -10.96 -0.71
CA GLU A 87 13.88 -11.58 -1.68
C GLU A 87 13.16 -12.53 -2.62
N LYS A 88 12.46 -13.54 -2.08
CA LYS A 88 11.83 -14.59 -2.90
C LYS A 88 10.63 -14.06 -3.68
N LEU A 89 9.84 -13.17 -3.07
CA LEU A 89 8.66 -12.54 -3.68
C LEU A 89 8.89 -11.08 -4.09
N LYS A 90 10.14 -10.67 -4.28
CA LYS A 90 10.47 -9.28 -4.67
C LYS A 90 9.83 -8.81 -5.96
N ASN A 91 9.61 -9.75 -6.88
CA ASN A 91 8.99 -9.49 -8.16
C ASN A 91 7.46 -9.33 -8.07
N ILE A 92 6.84 -9.62 -6.93
CA ILE A 92 5.40 -9.49 -6.70
C ILE A 92 5.13 -8.21 -5.92
N ILE A 93 4.26 -7.36 -6.45
CA ILE A 93 3.85 -6.09 -5.87
C ILE A 93 2.34 -6.13 -5.69
N VAL A 94 1.87 -6.02 -4.45
CA VAL A 94 0.43 -5.94 -4.18
C VAL A 94 0.00 -4.49 -4.32
N THR A 95 -0.98 -4.25 -5.20
CA THR A 95 -1.46 -2.90 -5.52
C THR A 95 -2.82 -2.59 -4.90
N GLY A 96 -3.46 -3.56 -4.26
CA GLY A 96 -4.72 -3.32 -3.56
C GLY A 96 -5.50 -4.59 -3.26
N TYR A 97 -6.61 -4.42 -2.56
CA TYR A 97 -7.55 -5.50 -2.27
C TYR A 97 -8.97 -4.94 -2.19
N SER A 98 -9.96 -5.80 -2.40
CA SER A 98 -11.37 -5.50 -2.20
C SER A 98 -12.01 -6.64 -1.43
N LYS A 99 -12.61 -6.30 -0.29
CA LYS A 99 -13.43 -7.22 0.49
C LYS A 99 -14.76 -7.42 -0.23
N GLY A 100 -15.32 -8.60 -0.12
CA GLY A 100 -16.63 -8.92 -0.69
C GLY A 100 -17.28 -10.08 0.03
N GLY A 101 -18.56 -10.28 -0.25
CA GLY A 101 -19.40 -11.26 0.45
C GLY A 101 -19.84 -10.77 1.83
N ASN A 102 -20.69 -11.56 2.48
CA ASN A 102 -21.21 -11.30 3.81
C ASN A 102 -21.13 -12.58 4.64
N ASP A 103 -20.82 -12.46 5.93
CA ASP A 103 -20.74 -13.55 6.91
C ASP A 103 -20.02 -14.81 6.37
N GLU A 104 -20.75 -15.88 6.07
CA GLU A 104 -20.23 -17.18 5.59
C GLU A 104 -19.67 -17.14 4.16
N SER A 105 -20.00 -16.11 3.37
CA SER A 105 -19.44 -15.87 2.05
C SER A 105 -18.36 -14.79 2.05
N ALA A 106 -17.90 -14.35 3.22
CA ALA A 106 -16.87 -13.33 3.33
C ALA A 106 -15.57 -13.77 2.66
N GLY A 107 -15.01 -12.89 1.84
CA GLY A 107 -13.78 -13.14 1.11
C GLY A 107 -13.14 -11.86 0.60
N VAL A 108 -12.11 -12.04 -0.20
CA VAL A 108 -11.33 -10.95 -0.75
C VAL A 108 -10.90 -11.24 -2.19
N SER A 109 -10.83 -10.19 -3.00
CA SER A 109 -10.08 -10.20 -4.25
C SER A 109 -8.89 -9.26 -4.09
N ILE A 110 -7.71 -9.72 -4.53
CA ILE A 110 -6.46 -8.97 -4.43
C ILE A 110 -6.05 -8.53 -5.83
N GLN A 111 -5.53 -7.32 -5.94
CA GLN A 111 -4.91 -6.80 -7.15
C GLN A 111 -3.40 -6.74 -6.94
N ALA A 112 -2.66 -7.34 -7.85
CA ALA A 112 -1.20 -7.43 -7.77
C ALA A 112 -0.55 -7.23 -9.14
N GLN A 113 0.75 -7.05 -9.14
CA GLN A 113 1.59 -6.94 -10.32
C GLN A 113 2.79 -7.84 -10.14
N LYS A 114 3.22 -8.48 -11.23
CA LYS A 114 4.45 -9.24 -11.29
C LYS A 114 5.42 -8.60 -12.27
N LEU A 115 6.63 -8.31 -11.81
CA LEU A 115 7.74 -7.96 -12.68
C LEU A 115 8.33 -9.25 -13.27
N LEU A 116 8.24 -9.39 -14.59
CA LEU A 116 8.81 -10.53 -15.31
C LEU A 116 10.30 -10.32 -15.54
N LYS A 117 11.04 -11.42 -15.75
CA LYS A 117 12.48 -11.39 -16.09
C LYS A 117 12.78 -10.59 -17.37
N SER A 118 11.78 -10.45 -18.25
CA SER A 118 11.86 -9.62 -19.46
C SER A 118 11.80 -8.11 -19.19
N GLY A 119 11.57 -7.69 -17.93
CA GLY A 119 11.32 -6.30 -17.55
C GLY A 119 9.88 -5.83 -17.80
N GLN A 120 9.01 -6.69 -18.34
CA GLN A 120 7.60 -6.39 -18.52
C GLN A 120 6.82 -6.55 -17.21
N ILE A 121 5.77 -5.75 -17.03
CA ILE A 121 4.86 -5.82 -15.89
C ILE A 121 3.62 -6.61 -16.29
N LEU A 122 3.35 -7.69 -15.57
CA LEU A 122 2.12 -8.47 -15.66
C LEU A 122 1.14 -8.02 -14.57
N ASN A 123 -0.02 -7.50 -14.95
CA ASN A 123 -1.09 -7.19 -14.00
C ASN A 123 -1.83 -8.49 -13.63
N LEU A 124 -1.88 -8.78 -12.34
CA LEU A 124 -2.53 -9.96 -11.77
C LEU A 124 -3.82 -9.54 -11.07
N SER A 125 -4.95 -10.06 -11.54
CA SER A 125 -6.21 -10.01 -10.82
C SER A 125 -6.42 -11.35 -10.13
N VAL A 126 -6.28 -11.38 -8.81
CA VAL A 126 -6.42 -12.61 -8.02
C VAL A 126 -7.92 -12.96 -7.92
N PRO A 127 -8.30 -14.22 -8.18
CA PRO A 127 -9.70 -14.64 -8.07
C PRO A 127 -10.24 -14.38 -6.66
N PHE A 128 -11.54 -14.11 -6.59
CA PHE A 128 -12.21 -13.91 -5.31
C PHE A 128 -12.08 -15.18 -4.47
N THR A 129 -11.50 -15.03 -3.28
CA THR A 129 -11.15 -16.14 -2.40
C THR A 129 -11.89 -15.95 -1.09
N LYS A 130 -12.74 -16.93 -0.73
CA LYS A 130 -13.45 -16.96 0.55
C LYS A 130 -12.48 -17.32 1.68
N TYR A 131 -12.69 -16.73 2.86
CA TYR A 131 -11.89 -17.05 4.04
C TYR A 131 -12.25 -18.42 4.62
N GLU A 132 -13.55 -18.71 4.70
CA GLU A 132 -14.09 -19.95 5.25
C GLU A 132 -15.19 -20.44 4.30
N ASP A 133 -15.44 -21.75 4.26
CA ASP A 133 -16.60 -22.32 3.58
C ASP A 133 -17.23 -23.40 4.48
N GLU A 134 -18.55 -23.53 4.47
CA GLU A 134 -19.34 -24.38 5.37
C GLU A 134 -18.95 -25.87 5.27
N SER A 135 -18.35 -26.28 4.15
CA SER A 135 -17.94 -27.66 3.87
C SER A 135 -16.49 -27.98 4.27
N GLY A 136 -15.71 -26.98 4.74
CA GLY A 136 -14.27 -27.15 5.03
C GLY A 136 -13.35 -27.06 3.81
N ASP A 137 -13.89 -26.81 2.62
CA ASP A 137 -13.16 -26.62 1.35
C ASP A 137 -12.84 -25.14 1.05
N GLY A 138 -12.83 -24.28 2.08
CA GLY A 138 -12.36 -22.91 1.97
C GLY A 138 -10.89 -22.82 1.57
N TYR A 139 -10.39 -21.61 1.35
CA TYR A 139 -8.96 -21.43 1.11
C TYR A 139 -8.17 -21.97 2.31
N LEU A 140 -7.18 -22.84 2.04
CA LEU A 140 -6.41 -23.54 3.08
C LEU A 140 -5.79 -22.59 4.12
N TYR A 141 -5.42 -21.38 3.71
CA TYR A 141 -4.85 -20.33 4.55
C TYR A 141 -5.83 -19.16 4.77
N GLY A 142 -7.11 -19.49 4.85
CA GLY A 142 -8.20 -18.51 4.92
C GLY A 142 -8.15 -17.65 6.19
N ALA A 143 -7.78 -18.25 7.33
CA ALA A 143 -7.61 -17.55 8.59
C ALA A 143 -6.46 -16.54 8.53
N GLU A 144 -5.31 -16.96 8.00
CA GLU A 144 -4.13 -16.12 7.84
C GLU A 144 -4.37 -15.00 6.82
N LEU A 145 -5.11 -15.30 5.75
CA LEU A 145 -5.53 -14.30 4.77
C LEU A 145 -6.45 -13.25 5.41
N LYS A 146 -7.42 -13.69 6.22
CA LYS A 146 -8.33 -12.79 6.95
C LYS A 146 -7.56 -11.91 7.94
N GLU A 147 -6.60 -12.46 8.67
CA GLU A 147 -5.74 -11.70 9.58
C GLU A 147 -4.87 -10.68 8.82
N ALA A 148 -4.26 -11.08 7.69
CA ALA A 148 -3.45 -10.19 6.87
C ALA A 148 -4.27 -9.02 6.30
N ILE A 149 -5.48 -9.29 5.81
CA ILE A 149 -6.42 -8.24 5.35
C ILE A 149 -6.89 -7.36 6.52
N GLY A 150 -7.10 -7.94 7.70
CA GLY A 150 -7.42 -7.19 8.93
C GLY A 150 -6.33 -6.19 9.28
N ARG A 151 -5.06 -6.61 9.27
CA ARG A 151 -3.90 -5.71 9.46
C ARG A 151 -3.84 -4.61 8.41
N CYS A 152 -4.05 -4.94 7.13
CA CYS A 152 -4.10 -3.93 6.07
C CYS A 152 -5.24 -2.93 6.29
N SER A 153 -6.38 -3.37 6.80
CA SER A 153 -7.51 -2.48 7.09
C SER A 153 -7.18 -1.54 8.24
N TYR A 154 -6.59 -2.07 9.32
CA TYR A 154 -6.15 -1.28 10.46
C TYR A 154 -5.17 -0.16 10.07
N GLU A 155 -4.15 -0.48 9.27
CA GLU A 155 -3.18 0.52 8.81
C GLU A 155 -3.80 1.55 7.85
N VAL A 156 -4.81 1.17 7.07
CA VAL A 156 -5.56 2.11 6.23
C VAL A 156 -6.44 3.03 7.07
N ASP A 157 -7.10 2.52 8.12
CA ASP A 157 -7.86 3.36 9.04
C ASP A 157 -6.94 4.36 9.76
N ALA A 158 -5.78 3.91 10.25
CA ALA A 158 -4.77 4.78 10.86
C ALA A 158 -4.26 5.86 9.87
N TYR A 159 -4.06 5.50 8.60
CA TYR A 159 -3.70 6.46 7.56
C TYR A 159 -4.81 7.49 7.31
N LEU A 160 -6.08 7.05 7.21
CA LEU A 160 -7.21 7.89 6.81
C LEU A 160 -7.72 8.81 7.91
N PHE A 161 -7.68 8.34 9.17
CA PHE A 161 -8.35 8.98 10.31
C PHE A 161 -7.36 9.42 11.41
N GLU A 162 -6.24 8.72 11.59
CA GLU A 162 -5.24 9.04 12.62
C GLU A 162 -4.05 9.85 12.08
N GLY A 163 -3.96 10.02 10.75
CA GLY A 163 -2.91 10.81 10.11
C GLY A 163 -1.57 10.09 10.02
N LYS A 164 -1.56 8.75 10.03
CA LYS A 164 -0.35 7.93 9.87
C LYS A 164 0.08 7.86 8.41
N TYR A 165 0.52 8.97 7.84
CA TYR A 165 1.07 9.06 6.49
C TYR A 165 2.60 9.14 6.51
N GLY A 166 3.23 8.64 5.44
CA GLY A 166 4.67 8.75 5.24
C GLY A 166 5.07 10.20 5.02
N ILE A 167 6.05 10.68 5.80
CA ILE A 167 6.65 11.99 5.60
C ILE A 167 7.62 11.85 4.43
N LYS A 168 7.47 12.72 3.42
CA LYS A 168 8.48 12.84 2.37
C LYS A 168 9.72 13.44 3.04
N GLN A 169 10.77 12.65 3.22
CA GLN A 169 12.03 13.15 3.70
C GLN A 169 12.57 14.11 2.63
N GLU A 170 12.43 15.41 2.84
CA GLU A 170 13.28 16.37 2.13
C GLU A 170 14.70 16.13 2.65
N SER A 171 15.65 15.91 1.73
CA SER A 171 17.06 15.86 2.07
C SER A 171 17.44 17.18 2.74
N PHE A 172 17.74 17.13 4.03
CA PHE A 172 18.40 18.24 4.70
C PHE A 172 19.88 18.17 4.31
N ASP A 173 20.32 19.07 3.43
CA ASP A 173 21.74 19.26 3.16
C ASP A 173 22.41 19.79 4.44
N PHE A 174 23.01 18.88 5.22
CA PHE A 174 23.70 19.19 6.47
C PHE A 174 25.18 19.55 6.25
N ASP A 175 25.52 20.06 5.07
CA ASP A 175 26.87 20.48 4.70
C ASP A 175 26.87 21.86 4.05
N THR A 176 26.73 22.89 4.88
CA THR A 176 27.63 24.07 4.81
C THR A 176 27.45 24.92 6.07
N PRO A 177 28.50 25.12 6.90
CA PRO A 177 28.49 26.27 7.79
C PRO A 177 28.42 27.54 6.92
N GLU A 178 27.40 28.37 7.15
CA GLU A 178 27.39 29.75 6.67
C GLU A 178 28.54 30.50 7.38
N GLU A 179 29.75 30.45 6.79
CA GLU A 179 30.67 31.56 6.96
C GLU A 179 30.04 32.77 6.27
N SER A 180 29.54 33.67 7.11
CA SER A 180 29.14 35.01 6.74
C SER A 180 30.30 35.74 6.09
N ASP A 181 30.18 36.07 4.79
CA ASP A 181 30.94 37.18 4.22
C ASP A 181 30.07 38.04 3.29
N ILE A 182 30.02 39.31 3.68
CA ILE A 182 29.30 40.43 3.09
C ILE A 182 30.06 40.88 1.82
N THR A 183 29.38 41.01 0.67
CA THR A 183 29.33 42.22 -0.21
C THR A 183 28.91 41.91 -1.67
N GLY A 184 28.00 42.74 -2.22
CA GLY A 184 28.05 43.22 -3.62
C GLY A 184 27.03 42.69 -4.64
N GLU A 185 26.05 43.52 -5.00
CA GLU A 185 24.96 43.33 -6.00
C GLU A 185 25.39 43.03 -7.46
N LYS A 186 24.58 42.25 -8.20
CA LYS A 186 23.74 42.70 -9.36
C LYS A 186 22.92 41.60 -10.06
N GLU A 187 21.73 42.02 -10.52
CA GLU A 187 20.65 41.44 -11.37
C GLU A 187 21.09 40.75 -12.70
N GLU A 188 20.33 40.01 -13.55
CA GLU A 188 18.92 39.60 -13.74
C GLU A 188 18.85 38.43 -14.80
N LYS A 189 17.94 37.43 -14.62
CA LYS A 189 17.08 36.61 -15.57
C LYS A 189 17.59 36.01 -16.95
N PRO A 190 16.84 35.13 -17.70
CA PRO A 190 16.13 33.85 -17.41
C PRO A 190 16.24 32.73 -18.54
N LYS A 191 15.60 31.55 -18.32
CA LYS A 191 15.24 30.39 -19.23
C LYS A 191 16.28 29.25 -19.35
N LYS A 192 15.96 27.94 -19.50
CA LYS A 192 14.87 27.22 -20.20
C LYS A 192 14.50 25.86 -19.56
N ARG A 193 13.21 25.53 -19.63
CA ARG A 193 12.59 24.20 -19.44
C ARG A 193 13.25 23.14 -20.36
N GLY A 194 13.67 22.00 -19.81
CA GLY A 194 14.11 20.85 -20.62
C GLY A 194 14.85 19.71 -19.91
N ARG A 195 15.23 19.83 -18.63
CA ARG A 195 16.16 18.88 -17.96
C ARG A 195 15.53 17.88 -16.97
N LYS A 196 14.23 17.95 -16.68
CA LYS A 196 13.60 17.10 -15.63
C LYS A 196 13.58 15.59 -15.90
N LYS A 197 13.67 15.14 -17.15
CA LYS A 197 13.50 13.70 -17.46
C LYS A 197 14.79 12.88 -17.36
N LYS A 198 15.96 13.53 -17.36
CA LYS A 198 17.27 12.85 -17.26
C LYS A 198 17.79 12.80 -15.83
N GLU A 199 17.40 13.76 -15.01
CA GLU A 199 17.68 13.80 -13.56
C GLU A 199 16.85 12.75 -12.82
N GLN A 200 15.56 12.59 -13.15
CA GLN A 200 14.72 11.51 -12.57
C GLN A 200 15.24 10.10 -12.82
N ILE A 201 15.85 9.84 -13.98
CA ILE A 201 16.42 8.51 -14.29
C ILE A 201 17.75 8.30 -13.55
N LYS A 202 18.47 9.39 -13.26
CA LYS A 202 19.69 9.34 -12.44
C LYS A 202 19.37 9.13 -10.97
N GLU A 203 18.37 9.84 -10.42
CA GLU A 203 17.91 9.67 -9.04
C GLU A 203 17.45 8.24 -8.77
N ILE A 204 16.67 7.64 -9.67
CA ILE A 204 16.23 6.23 -9.54
C ILE A 204 17.43 5.26 -9.60
N ALA A 205 18.46 5.56 -10.40
CA ALA A 205 19.64 4.71 -10.49
C ALA A 205 20.58 4.85 -9.28
N GLU A 206 20.56 6.00 -8.59
CA GLU A 206 21.32 6.26 -7.37
C GLU A 206 20.65 5.63 -6.14
N GLU A 207 19.31 5.70 -6.05
CA GLU A 207 18.55 5.00 -5.00
C GLU A 207 18.75 3.48 -5.05
N VAL A 208 18.80 2.87 -6.24
CA VAL A 208 19.04 1.43 -6.38
C VAL A 208 20.46 1.03 -5.95
N LYS A 209 21.45 1.93 -6.09
CA LYS A 209 22.82 1.67 -5.62
C LYS A 209 22.99 1.84 -4.12
N ALA A 210 22.31 2.80 -3.52
CA ALA A 210 22.38 3.03 -2.08
C ALA A 210 21.76 1.87 -1.25
N PHE A 211 20.86 1.09 -1.86
CA PHE A 211 20.25 -0.06 -1.22
C PHE A 211 21.14 -1.33 -1.23
N ASP A 212 22.12 -1.40 -2.13
CA ASP A 212 23.05 -2.53 -2.27
C ASP A 212 24.30 -2.39 -1.37
N GLU A 213 24.56 -1.20 -0.82
CA GLU A 213 25.78 -0.90 -0.04
C GLU A 213 25.61 -1.04 1.49
N PHE A 214 24.43 -1.46 1.95
CA PHE A 214 24.13 -1.74 3.36
C PHE A 214 23.64 -3.18 3.64
N ALA A 215 23.85 -4.10 2.70
CA ALA A 215 23.66 -5.54 2.89
C ALA A 215 24.99 -6.26 3.20
#